data_AF-S8C7E8-F1
#
_entry.id   AF-S8C7E8-F1
#
_cell.length_a   1.000
_cell.length_b   1.000
_cell.length_c   1.000
_cell.angle_alpha   90.00
_cell.angle_beta   90.00
_cell.angle_gamma   90.00
#
_symmetry.space_group_name_H-M   'P 1'
#
loop_
_entity.id
_entity.type
_entity.pdbx_description
1 polymer ?
#
loop_
_entity_poly.entity_id
_entity_poly.type
_entity_poly.pdbx_seq_one_letter_code
_entity_poly.pdbx_strand_id
1 'polypeptide(L)'
;MGRAIVGVAVALCTFPISIFVNRIVTEPYMDEIFHVPQAQQYCRGNFRSWDPMITTPPGLYFLSLAYLASIFPGLSFVLSFSELCSTSALRFTNSVMAVICGILIFEIMSVLSPSLGDEKRTFRALVLSLYPLHWFFTFLYYTDVASLTAVLAMYLLALKHKYFFSSLIGAFSVLIRQTNIIWMLFVACAGVIDFTESHSKHRSESVEFSSSKEDPNSSTSHGGASKLRRRRTREVPNRHGNICTPNVLVPTAPSAGLVDEVQHTIIILWNHFWDLLVAFSPFFVVFTGFIAFVWWNGSIVLG
;
A
#
# COMPACT_ATOMS: atom_id res chain seq x y z
N MET A 1 14.63 12.06 2.62
CA MET A 1 14.35 12.99 1.49
C MET A 1 13.87 12.26 0.25
N GLY A 2 14.11 10.95 0.14
CA GLY A 2 13.79 10.11 -1.00
C GLY A 2 12.38 10.26 -1.56
N ARG A 3 11.34 10.34 -0.71
CA ARG A 3 9.95 10.53 -1.17
C ARG A 3 9.77 11.71 -2.13
N ALA A 4 10.30 12.87 -1.75
CA ALA A 4 10.19 14.07 -2.56
C ALA A 4 11.02 13.94 -3.85
N ILE A 5 12.21 13.33 -3.73
CA ILE A 5 13.09 13.05 -4.89
C ILE A 5 12.37 12.16 -5.90
N VAL A 6 11.73 11.07 -5.46
CA VAL A 6 10.94 10.18 -6.34
C VAL A 6 9.83 10.94 -7.02
N GLY A 7 9.01 11.67 -6.26
CA GLY A 7 7.90 12.44 -6.83
C GLY A 7 8.36 13.46 -7.88
N VAL A 8 9.40 14.25 -7.57
CA VAL A 8 9.96 15.25 -8.48
C VAL A 8 10.57 14.60 -9.71
N ALA A 9 11.38 13.54 -9.55
CA ALA A 9 12.02 12.86 -10.68
C ALA A 9 10.99 12.22 -11.62
N VAL A 10 9.99 11.52 -11.08
CA VAL A 10 8.91 10.93 -11.90
C VAL A 10 8.12 12.02 -12.61
N ALA A 11 7.81 13.15 -11.96
CA ALA A 11 7.14 14.27 -12.61
C ALA A 11 7.99 14.90 -13.74
N LEU A 12 9.28 15.11 -13.50
CA LEU A 12 10.21 15.66 -14.50
C LEU A 12 10.39 14.74 -15.71
N CYS A 13 10.27 13.43 -15.55
CA CYS A 13 10.29 12.50 -16.67
C CYS A 13 8.92 12.45 -17.38
N THR A 14 7.83 12.33 -16.63
CA THR A 14 6.49 12.06 -17.20
C THR A 14 5.86 13.29 -17.85
N PHE A 15 5.94 14.48 -17.25
CA PHE A 15 5.21 15.65 -17.76
C PHE A 15 5.72 16.14 -19.12
N PRO A 16 7.03 16.31 -19.37
CA PRO A 16 7.52 16.72 -20.68
C PRO A 16 7.17 15.72 -21.78
N ILE A 17 7.24 14.43 -21.47
CA ILE A 17 6.90 13.37 -22.41
C ILE A 17 5.40 13.32 -22.67
N SER A 18 4.56 13.53 -21.64
CA SER A 18 3.12 13.69 -21.81
C SER A 18 2.77 14.86 -22.73
N ILE A 19 3.44 16.01 -22.59
CA ILE A 19 3.29 17.15 -23.51
C ILE A 19 3.68 16.77 -24.94
N PHE A 20 4.81 16.07 -25.10
CA PHE A 20 5.30 15.64 -26.41
C PHE A 20 4.34 14.64 -27.08
N VAL A 21 3.89 13.62 -26.35
CA VAL A 21 2.92 12.63 -26.84
C VAL A 21 1.62 13.31 -27.26
N ASN A 22 1.09 14.24 -26.46
CA ASN A 22 -0.16 14.95 -26.79
C ASN A 22 -0.04 15.89 -28.00
N ARG A 23 1.18 16.32 -28.38
CA ARG A 23 1.40 17.09 -29.62
C ARG A 23 1.44 16.22 -30.87
N ILE A 24 1.82 14.95 -30.74
CA ILE A 24 1.94 14.01 -31.86
C ILE A 24 0.65 13.22 -32.04
N VAL A 25 0.12 12.68 -30.95
CA VAL A 25 -1.08 11.85 -30.91
C VAL A 25 -2.22 12.73 -30.43
N THR A 26 -2.82 13.51 -31.32
CA THR A 26 -3.89 14.45 -30.94
C THR A 26 -5.22 13.75 -30.72
N GLU A 27 -5.48 12.69 -31.48
CA GLU A 27 -6.72 11.92 -31.40
C GLU A 27 -6.64 10.79 -30.37
N PRO A 28 -7.79 10.33 -29.85
CA PRO A 28 -7.86 9.14 -29.00
C PRO A 28 -7.24 7.90 -29.70
N TYR A 29 -6.37 7.19 -28.98
CA TYR A 29 -5.65 6.03 -29.48
C TYR A 29 -6.14 4.73 -28.81
N MET A 30 -6.36 3.68 -29.61
CA MET A 30 -6.86 2.38 -29.15
C MET A 30 -8.18 2.51 -28.35
N ASP A 31 -8.23 2.04 -27.10
CA ASP A 31 -9.45 2.03 -26.29
C ASP A 31 -9.84 3.43 -25.80
N GLU A 32 -8.96 4.43 -25.94
CA GLU A 32 -9.32 5.83 -25.67
C GLU A 32 -10.48 6.30 -26.55
N ILE A 33 -10.69 5.69 -27.72
CA ILE A 33 -11.82 5.97 -28.61
C ILE A 33 -13.16 5.76 -27.90
N PHE A 34 -13.22 4.84 -26.92
CA PHE A 34 -14.40 4.62 -26.08
C PHE A 34 -14.32 5.45 -24.78
N HIS A 35 -13.17 5.45 -24.11
CA HIS A 35 -13.01 6.08 -22.80
C HIS A 35 -13.08 7.62 -22.82
N VAL A 36 -12.51 8.27 -23.83
CA VAL A 36 -12.45 9.74 -23.91
C VAL A 36 -13.85 10.34 -24.15
N PRO A 37 -14.64 9.90 -25.14
CA PRO A 37 -16.01 10.40 -25.31
C PRO A 37 -16.89 10.14 -24.09
N GLN A 38 -16.75 8.96 -23.46
CA GLN A 38 -17.50 8.64 -22.23
C GLN A 38 -17.16 9.59 -21.07
N ALA A 39 -15.88 9.84 -20.82
CA ALA A 39 -15.45 10.80 -19.79
C ALA A 39 -15.97 12.22 -20.10
N GLN A 40 -15.97 12.63 -21.37
CA GLN A 40 -16.51 13.92 -21.80
C GLN A 40 -18.02 14.05 -21.59
N GLN A 41 -18.79 12.97 -21.69
CA GLN A 41 -20.22 12.99 -21.31
C GLN A 41 -20.39 13.27 -19.82
N TYR A 42 -19.58 12.66 -18.97
CA TYR A 42 -19.61 12.91 -17.52
C TYR A 42 -19.17 14.34 -17.20
N CYS A 43 -18.18 14.87 -17.91
CA CYS A 43 -17.79 16.28 -17.83
C CYS A 43 -18.92 17.26 -18.23
N ARG A 44 -19.89 16.82 -19.05
CA ARG A 44 -21.11 17.58 -19.39
C ARG A 44 -22.25 17.37 -18.39
N GLY A 45 -22.03 16.61 -17.31
CA GLY A 45 -23.05 16.24 -16.33
C GLY A 45 -23.98 15.10 -16.77
N ASN A 46 -23.72 14.47 -17.93
CA ASN A 46 -24.51 13.34 -18.41
C ASN A 46 -24.00 12.03 -17.80
N PHE A 47 -24.29 11.80 -16.52
CA PHE A 47 -23.89 10.58 -15.80
C PHE A 47 -24.73 9.34 -16.14
N ARG A 48 -25.77 9.50 -16.98
CA ARG A 48 -26.65 8.39 -17.39
C ARG A 48 -26.24 7.74 -18.70
N SER A 49 -25.40 8.38 -19.51
CA SER A 49 -24.88 7.76 -20.72
C SER A 49 -23.81 6.72 -20.38
N TRP A 50 -23.85 5.58 -21.06
CA TRP A 50 -22.82 4.56 -20.97
C TRP A 50 -22.58 3.96 -22.36
N ASP A 51 -21.32 3.94 -22.81
CA ASP A 51 -20.93 3.26 -24.04
C ASP A 51 -20.87 1.73 -23.78
N PRO A 52 -21.64 0.91 -24.52
CA PRO A 52 -21.70 -0.53 -24.31
C PRO A 52 -20.40 -1.27 -24.60
N MET A 53 -19.42 -0.66 -25.28
CA MET A 53 -18.10 -1.26 -25.50
C MET A 53 -17.19 -1.17 -24.28
N ILE A 54 -17.58 -0.40 -23.26
CA ILE A 54 -16.76 -0.17 -22.06
C ILE A 54 -17.05 -1.23 -21.02
N THR A 55 -16.03 -2.06 -20.78
CA THR A 55 -16.10 -3.24 -19.90
C THR A 55 -15.74 -2.97 -18.44
N THR A 56 -15.23 -1.77 -18.15
CA THR A 56 -14.73 -1.36 -16.83
C THR A 56 -15.66 -0.35 -16.17
N PRO A 57 -15.74 -0.28 -14.83
CA PRO A 57 -16.64 0.68 -14.19
C PRO A 57 -16.10 2.13 -14.26
N PRO A 58 -16.94 3.14 -13.92
CA PRO A 58 -16.65 4.55 -14.15
C PRO A 58 -15.58 5.19 -13.25
N GLY A 59 -14.84 4.42 -12.45
CA GLY A 59 -13.94 4.94 -11.42
C GLY A 59 -12.86 5.88 -11.97
N LEU A 60 -12.31 5.59 -13.16
CA LEU A 60 -11.34 6.47 -13.82
C LEU A 60 -11.96 7.84 -14.17
N TYR A 61 -13.22 7.87 -14.61
CA TYR A 61 -13.89 9.10 -15.00
C TYR A 61 -14.13 9.98 -13.78
N PHE A 62 -14.63 9.41 -12.68
CA PHE A 62 -14.80 10.15 -11.43
C PHE A 62 -13.46 10.69 -10.90
N LEU A 63 -12.39 9.91 -11.03
CA LEU A 63 -11.04 10.36 -10.69
C LEU A 63 -10.61 11.57 -11.52
N SER A 64 -10.80 11.52 -12.84
CA SER A 64 -10.49 12.64 -13.74
C SER A 64 -11.33 13.87 -13.44
N LEU A 65 -12.63 13.71 -13.17
CA LEU A 65 -13.51 14.81 -12.77
C LEU A 65 -13.00 15.48 -11.48
N ALA A 66 -12.67 14.69 -10.46
CA ALA A 66 -12.14 15.18 -9.19
C ALA A 66 -10.79 15.90 -9.37
N TYR A 67 -9.90 15.35 -10.20
CA TYR A 67 -8.62 15.95 -10.55
C TYR A 67 -8.80 17.31 -11.22
N LEU A 68 -9.63 17.40 -12.26
CA LEU A 68 -9.88 18.64 -12.98
C LEU A 68 -10.55 19.70 -12.08
N ALA A 69 -11.51 19.29 -11.24
CA ALA A 69 -12.13 20.18 -10.27
C ALA A 69 -11.12 20.72 -9.24
N SER A 70 -10.11 19.93 -8.88
CA SER A 70 -9.08 20.31 -7.91
C SER A 70 -8.06 21.31 -8.47
N ILE A 71 -7.71 21.19 -9.76
CA ILE A 71 -6.74 22.09 -10.42
C ILE A 71 -7.38 23.42 -10.83
N PHE A 72 -8.68 23.40 -11.16
CA PHE A 72 -9.41 24.59 -11.60
C PHE A 72 -10.53 24.96 -10.62
N PRO A 73 -10.23 25.22 -9.32
CA PRO A 73 -11.25 25.56 -8.34
C PRO A 73 -11.94 26.85 -8.76
N GLY A 74 -13.25 26.79 -9.00
CA GLY A 74 -14.07 27.96 -9.37
C GLY A 74 -14.10 28.29 -10.87
N LEU A 75 -13.31 27.63 -11.72
CA LEU A 75 -13.37 27.87 -13.17
C LEU A 75 -14.64 27.30 -13.81
N SER A 76 -15.32 26.37 -13.14
CA SER A 76 -16.67 25.89 -13.49
C SER A 76 -17.73 27.01 -13.51
N PHE A 77 -17.45 28.16 -12.89
CA PHE A 77 -18.32 29.34 -12.89
C PHE A 77 -18.11 30.23 -14.14
N VAL A 78 -17.01 30.04 -14.87
CA VAL A 78 -16.58 30.92 -15.98
C VAL A 78 -16.50 30.15 -17.31
N LEU A 79 -16.06 28.89 -17.29
CA LEU A 79 -15.98 28.01 -18.46
C LEU A 79 -16.85 26.79 -18.24
N SER A 80 -17.38 26.23 -19.34
CA SER A 80 -18.02 24.92 -19.27
C SER A 80 -16.97 23.88 -18.86
N PHE A 81 -17.27 23.08 -17.84
CA PHE A 81 -16.41 21.97 -17.42
C PHE A 81 -16.11 20.99 -18.57
N SER A 82 -16.94 20.97 -19.62
CA SER A 82 -16.69 20.20 -20.84
C SER A 82 -15.47 20.67 -21.64
N GLU A 83 -15.15 21.96 -21.62
CA GLU A 83 -14.00 22.52 -22.35
C GLU A 83 -12.67 22.17 -21.67
N LEU A 84 -12.70 21.97 -20.35
CA LEU A 84 -11.54 21.52 -19.58
C LEU A 84 -11.24 20.03 -19.78
N CYS A 85 -12.21 19.26 -20.27
CA CYS A 85 -12.17 17.81 -20.42
C CYS A 85 -11.61 17.37 -21.79
N SER A 86 -10.54 18.03 -22.24
CA SER A 86 -9.84 17.66 -23.47
C SER A 86 -9.12 16.31 -23.32
N THR A 87 -8.84 15.63 -24.44
CA THR A 87 -8.07 14.38 -24.46
C THR A 87 -6.74 14.52 -23.72
N SER A 88 -6.04 15.64 -23.91
CA SER A 88 -4.78 15.90 -23.22
C SER A 88 -4.96 16.03 -21.71
N ALA A 89 -5.97 16.77 -21.24
CA ALA A 89 -6.26 16.92 -19.82
C ALA A 89 -6.63 15.57 -19.16
N LEU A 90 -7.40 14.74 -19.86
CA LEU A 90 -7.71 13.39 -19.42
C LEU A 90 -6.46 12.52 -19.30
N ARG A 91 -5.60 12.47 -20.33
CA ARG A 91 -4.30 11.75 -20.29
C ARG A 91 -3.39 12.24 -19.16
N PHE A 92 -3.39 13.54 -18.87
CA PHE A 92 -2.64 14.10 -17.74
C PHE A 92 -3.09 13.54 -16.38
N THR A 93 -4.33 13.06 -16.25
CA THR A 93 -4.77 12.31 -15.05
C THR A 93 -3.82 11.14 -14.79
N ASN A 94 -3.49 10.35 -15.81
CA ASN A 94 -2.57 9.21 -15.65
C ASN A 94 -1.14 9.64 -15.37
N SER A 95 -0.67 10.75 -15.95
CA SER A 95 0.65 11.30 -15.61
C SER A 95 0.75 11.70 -14.13
N VAL A 96 -0.30 12.32 -13.58
CA VAL A 96 -0.37 12.65 -12.14
C VAL A 96 -0.46 11.38 -11.29
N MET A 97 -1.27 10.41 -11.69
CA MET A 97 -1.39 9.14 -10.98
C MET A 97 -0.07 8.36 -10.97
N ALA A 98 0.74 8.41 -12.03
CA ALA A 98 2.07 7.79 -12.06
C ALA A 98 3.03 8.43 -11.04
N VAL A 99 2.98 9.75 -10.84
CA VAL A 99 3.75 10.43 -9.79
C VAL A 99 3.31 9.95 -8.40
N ILE A 100 2.01 9.85 -8.16
CA ILE A 100 1.46 9.33 -6.90
C ILE A 100 1.87 7.86 -6.71
N CYS A 101 1.80 7.04 -7.75
CA CYS A 101 2.24 5.65 -7.77
C CYS A 101 3.70 5.51 -7.31
N GLY A 102 4.62 6.31 -7.87
CA GLY A 102 6.03 6.30 -7.47
C GLY A 102 6.25 6.69 -6.00
N ILE A 103 5.51 7.69 -5.51
CA ILE A 103 5.53 8.06 -4.08
C ILE A 103 5.04 6.91 -3.20
N LEU A 104 3.95 6.23 -3.60
CA LEU A 104 3.41 5.08 -2.87
C LEU A 104 4.39 3.91 -2.86
N ILE A 105 5.05 3.61 -3.98
CA ILE A 105 6.11 2.59 -4.05
C ILE A 105 7.21 2.89 -3.02
N PHE A 106 7.69 4.13 -2.98
CA PHE A 106 8.71 4.53 -2.00
C PHE A 106 8.22 4.34 -0.55
N GLU A 107 6.99 4.77 -0.25
CA GLU A 107 6.39 4.63 1.08
C GLU A 107 6.21 3.16 1.49
N ILE A 108 5.75 2.29 0.58
CA ILE A 108 5.62 0.85 0.82
C ILE A 108 6.99 0.24 1.14
N MET A 109 8.01 0.57 0.36
CA MET A 109 9.38 0.11 0.62
C MET A 109 9.93 0.64 1.96
N SER A 110 9.44 1.77 2.44
CA SER A 110 9.83 2.31 3.74
C SER A 110 9.27 1.51 4.91
N VAL A 111 8.08 0.94 4.73
CA VAL A 111 7.45 0.07 5.72
C VAL A 111 8.05 -1.34 5.65
N LEU A 112 8.18 -1.92 4.45
CA LEU A 112 8.64 -3.30 4.26
C LEU A 112 10.15 -3.49 4.47
N SER A 113 10.95 -2.44 4.36
CA SER A 113 12.42 -2.54 4.47
C SER A 113 12.98 -1.33 5.23
N PRO A 114 12.73 -1.25 6.55
CA PRO A 114 13.14 -0.11 7.36
C PRO A 114 14.67 0.03 7.46
N SER A 115 15.41 -1.08 7.41
CA SER A 115 16.88 -1.11 7.45
C SER A 115 17.56 -0.66 6.15
N LEU A 116 16.81 -0.53 5.05
CA LEU A 116 17.36 -0.12 3.77
C LEU A 116 17.57 1.41 3.76
N GLY A 117 18.78 1.84 3.41
CA GLY A 117 19.11 3.27 3.29
C GLY A 117 18.22 4.01 2.27
N ASP A 118 17.98 5.30 2.52
CA ASP A 118 17.08 6.17 1.73
C ASP A 118 17.47 6.21 0.24
N GLU A 119 18.77 6.19 -0.06
CA GLU A 119 19.30 6.18 -1.43
C GLU A 119 18.90 4.92 -2.21
N LYS A 120 19.15 3.73 -1.64
CA LYS A 120 18.78 2.45 -2.27
C LYS A 120 17.27 2.32 -2.45
N ARG A 121 16.50 2.81 -1.48
CA ARG A 121 15.03 2.84 -1.56
C ARG A 121 14.56 3.76 -2.69
N THR A 122 15.13 4.97 -2.77
CA THR A 122 14.85 5.94 -3.84
C THR A 122 15.15 5.34 -5.20
N PHE A 123 16.34 4.74 -5.38
CA PHE A 123 16.74 4.11 -6.63
C PHE A 123 15.76 3.00 -7.05
N ARG A 124 15.41 2.08 -6.15
CA ARG A 124 14.45 1.00 -6.44
C ARG A 124 13.06 1.54 -6.78
N ALA A 125 12.58 2.55 -6.06
CA ALA A 125 11.29 3.18 -6.35
C ALA A 125 11.28 3.83 -7.74
N LEU A 126 12.37 4.49 -8.14
CA LEU A 126 12.52 5.05 -9.49
C LEU A 126 12.53 3.96 -10.56
N VAL A 127 13.29 2.88 -10.36
CA VAL A 127 13.33 1.74 -11.31
C VAL A 127 11.94 1.14 -11.51
N LEU A 128 11.17 0.95 -10.43
CA LEU A 128 9.80 0.43 -10.52
C LEU A 128 8.84 1.43 -11.16
N SER A 129 8.98 2.73 -10.88
CA SER A 129 8.14 3.78 -11.47
C SER A 129 8.38 3.95 -12.98
N LEU A 130 9.61 3.68 -13.43
CA LEU A 130 10.01 3.71 -14.84
C LEU A 130 9.89 2.35 -15.53
N TYR A 131 9.21 1.39 -14.91
CA TYR A 131 9.00 0.07 -15.49
C TYR A 131 8.31 0.21 -16.87
N PRO A 132 8.86 -0.37 -17.96
CA PRO A 132 8.43 -0.05 -19.32
C PRO A 132 6.92 -0.21 -19.58
N LEU A 133 6.29 -1.21 -18.98
CA LEU A 133 4.85 -1.42 -19.13
C LEU A 133 4.03 -0.32 -18.45
N HIS A 134 4.40 0.07 -17.23
CA HIS A 134 3.72 1.16 -16.50
C HIS A 134 3.94 2.49 -17.20
N TRP A 135 5.18 2.70 -17.67
CA TRP A 135 5.58 3.88 -18.42
C TRP A 135 4.75 4.09 -19.68
N PHE A 136 4.53 3.02 -20.46
CA PHE A 136 3.70 3.09 -21.68
C PHE A 136 2.30 3.62 -21.39
N PHE A 137 1.61 3.08 -20.39
CA PHE A 137 0.24 3.50 -20.03
C PHE A 137 0.16 4.84 -19.29
N THR A 138 1.29 5.44 -18.91
CA THR A 138 1.34 6.73 -18.19
C THR A 138 0.88 7.91 -19.06
N PHE A 139 0.97 7.77 -20.39
CA PHE A 139 0.68 8.82 -21.36
C PHE A 139 -0.64 8.64 -22.10
N LEU A 140 -1.34 7.52 -21.88
CA LEU A 140 -2.62 7.20 -22.49
C LEU A 140 -3.70 7.18 -21.41
N TYR A 141 -4.94 7.51 -21.77
CA TYR A 141 -6.09 7.55 -20.88
C TYR A 141 -6.69 6.16 -20.63
N TYR A 142 -5.87 5.31 -20.02
CA TYR A 142 -6.19 3.93 -19.67
C TYR A 142 -6.46 3.77 -18.17
N THR A 143 -7.16 2.71 -17.78
CA THR A 143 -7.49 2.46 -16.36
C THR A 143 -6.31 1.91 -15.55
N ASP A 144 -5.28 1.36 -16.21
CA ASP A 144 -4.18 0.59 -15.60
C ASP A 144 -3.38 1.38 -14.55
N VAL A 145 -3.00 2.63 -14.85
CA VAL A 145 -2.18 3.47 -13.97
C VAL A 145 -2.95 3.85 -12.71
N ALA A 146 -4.18 4.35 -12.88
CA ALA A 146 -5.05 4.69 -11.76
C ALA A 146 -5.39 3.45 -10.91
N SER A 147 -5.66 2.31 -11.56
CA SER A 147 -5.92 1.02 -10.95
C SER A 147 -4.75 0.58 -10.06
N LEU A 148 -3.53 0.52 -10.60
CA LEU A 148 -2.34 0.15 -9.85
C LEU A 148 -2.11 1.10 -8.67
N THR A 149 -2.25 2.41 -8.89
CA THR A 149 -2.06 3.41 -7.85
C THR A 149 -3.04 3.21 -6.69
N ALA A 150 -4.31 2.95 -6.98
CA ALA A 150 -5.33 2.69 -5.96
C ALA A 150 -5.05 1.39 -5.19
N VAL A 151 -4.65 0.31 -5.88
CA VAL A 151 -4.27 -0.96 -5.24
C VAL A 151 -3.06 -0.77 -4.31
N LEU A 152 -2.03 -0.03 -4.74
CA LEU A 152 -0.87 0.27 -3.90
C LEU A 152 -1.23 1.16 -2.71
N ALA A 153 -2.14 2.12 -2.88
CA ALA A 153 -2.63 2.95 -1.78
C ALA A 153 -3.42 2.13 -0.74
N MET A 154 -4.31 1.24 -1.20
CA MET A 154 -5.00 0.26 -0.35
C MET A 154 -3.98 -0.58 0.42
N TYR A 155 -2.99 -1.14 -0.26
CA TYR A 155 -1.97 -1.97 0.36
C TYR A 155 -1.14 -1.21 1.41
N LEU A 156 -0.69 0.02 1.11
CA LEU A 156 0.04 0.86 2.05
C LEU A 156 -0.80 1.17 3.31
N LEU A 157 -2.10 1.40 3.16
CA LEU A 157 -3.00 1.63 4.29
C LEU A 157 -3.17 0.36 5.14
N ALA A 158 -3.24 -0.81 4.52
CA ALA A 158 -3.28 -2.09 5.23
C ALA A 158 -1.99 -2.35 6.02
N LEU A 159 -0.83 -2.10 5.42
CA LEU A 159 0.48 -2.17 6.09
C LEU A 159 0.62 -1.17 7.26
N LYS A 160 -0.17 -0.09 7.26
CA LYS A 160 -0.24 0.88 8.37
C LYS A 160 -1.40 0.57 9.35
N HIS A 161 -1.98 -0.64 9.28
CA HIS A 161 -3.12 -1.12 10.06
C HIS A 161 -4.39 -0.24 9.98
N LYS A 162 -4.54 0.54 8.90
CA LYS A 162 -5.71 1.40 8.65
C LYS A 162 -6.73 0.67 7.77
N TYR A 163 -7.24 -0.46 8.26
CA TYR A 163 -8.08 -1.38 7.47
C TYR A 163 -9.36 -0.76 6.92
N PHE A 164 -10.03 0.10 7.68
CA PHE A 164 -11.22 0.81 7.20
C PHE A 164 -10.93 1.66 5.95
N PHE A 165 -9.93 2.55 6.02
CA PHE A 165 -9.54 3.37 4.87
C PHE A 165 -8.96 2.54 3.73
N SER A 166 -8.23 1.47 4.04
CA SER A 166 -7.73 0.53 3.06
C SER A 166 -8.87 -0.08 2.25
N SER A 167 -9.93 -0.55 2.90
CA SER A 167 -11.11 -1.09 2.23
C SER A 167 -11.85 -0.07 1.36
N LEU A 168 -11.92 1.20 1.79
CA LEU A 168 -12.56 2.27 1.02
C LEU A 168 -11.80 2.57 -0.27
N ILE A 169 -10.47 2.69 -0.18
CA ILE A 169 -9.61 2.86 -1.35
C ILE A 169 -9.64 1.61 -2.23
N GLY A 170 -9.72 0.43 -1.63
CA GLY A 170 -9.90 -0.81 -2.36
C GLY A 170 -11.24 -0.85 -3.12
N ALA A 171 -12.34 -0.41 -2.50
CA ALA A 171 -13.65 -0.36 -3.15
C ALA A 171 -13.60 0.59 -4.35
N PHE A 172 -12.94 1.74 -4.17
CA PHE A 172 -12.67 2.66 -5.27
C PHE A 172 -11.79 2.02 -6.36
N SER A 173 -10.78 1.21 -6.00
CA SER A 173 -9.99 0.47 -6.99
C SER A 173 -10.84 -0.51 -7.79
N VAL A 174 -11.83 -1.18 -7.18
CA VAL A 174 -12.79 -2.05 -7.88
C VAL A 174 -13.66 -1.26 -8.86
N LEU A 175 -14.03 -0.03 -8.49
CA LEU A 175 -14.74 0.89 -9.41
C LEU A 175 -13.86 1.38 -10.57
N ILE A 176 -12.53 1.34 -10.45
CA ILE A 176 -11.65 1.60 -11.60
C ILE A 176 -11.58 0.35 -12.51
N ARG A 177 -11.44 -0.84 -11.91
CA ARG A 177 -11.46 -2.14 -12.61
C ARG A 177 -12.01 -3.24 -11.71
N GLN A 178 -12.98 -4.01 -12.19
CA GLN A 178 -13.59 -5.12 -11.42
C GLN A 178 -12.56 -6.15 -10.96
N THR A 179 -11.55 -6.44 -11.80
CA THR A 179 -10.48 -7.41 -11.51
C THR A 179 -9.69 -7.07 -10.24
N ASN A 180 -9.74 -5.81 -9.76
CA ASN A 180 -9.08 -5.41 -8.51
C ASN A 180 -9.70 -6.04 -7.26
N ILE A 181 -10.86 -6.69 -7.37
CA ILE A 181 -11.41 -7.47 -6.26
C ILE A 181 -10.43 -8.55 -5.78
N ILE A 182 -9.66 -9.15 -6.70
CA ILE A 182 -8.65 -10.17 -6.37
C ILE A 182 -7.53 -9.56 -5.54
N TRP A 183 -7.06 -8.36 -5.91
CA TRP A 183 -6.02 -7.65 -5.17
C TRP A 183 -6.52 -7.18 -3.80
N MET A 184 -7.78 -6.78 -3.69
CA MET A 184 -8.40 -6.48 -2.40
C MET A 184 -8.41 -7.70 -1.49
N LEU A 185 -8.82 -8.87 -1.98
CA LEU A 185 -8.79 -10.11 -1.21
C LEU A 185 -7.37 -10.47 -0.78
N PHE A 186 -6.39 -10.34 -1.68
CA PHE A 186 -5.00 -10.56 -1.36
C PHE A 186 -4.52 -9.64 -0.22
N VAL A 187 -4.82 -8.34 -0.27
CA VAL A 187 -4.46 -7.38 0.77
C VAL A 187 -5.17 -7.67 2.09
N ALA A 188 -6.44 -8.08 2.06
CA ALA A 188 -7.18 -8.48 3.26
C ALA A 188 -6.52 -9.70 3.92
N CYS A 189 -6.23 -10.75 3.16
CA CYS A 189 -5.55 -11.94 3.67
C CYS A 189 -4.15 -11.62 4.23
N ALA A 190 -3.36 -10.82 3.52
CA ALA A 190 -2.04 -10.38 4.00
C ALA A 190 -2.16 -9.58 5.30
N GLY A 191 -3.16 -8.69 5.39
CA GLY A 191 -3.42 -7.91 6.60
C GLY A 191 -3.84 -8.78 7.79
N VAL A 192 -4.63 -9.83 7.56
CA VAL A 192 -5.03 -10.79 8.60
C VAL A 192 -3.81 -11.53 9.16
N ILE A 193 -2.92 -12.00 8.29
CA ILE A 193 -1.68 -12.67 8.70
C ILE A 193 -0.82 -11.72 9.55
N ASP A 194 -0.59 -10.50 9.07
CA ASP A 194 0.18 -9.48 9.79
C ASP A 194 -0.45 -9.09 11.14
N PHE A 195 -1.78 -9.03 11.20
CA PHE A 195 -2.51 -8.82 12.46
C PHE A 195 -2.28 -9.96 13.47
N THR A 196 -2.29 -11.21 13.00
CA THR A 196 -2.04 -12.38 13.87
C THR A 196 -0.59 -12.44 14.36
N GLU A 197 0.39 -12.09 13.51
CA GLU A 197 1.80 -12.07 13.90
C GLU A 197 2.13 -10.98 14.93
N SER A 198 1.57 -9.78 14.77
CA SER A 198 1.80 -8.67 15.70
C SER A 198 1.28 -8.96 17.11
N HIS A 199 0.12 -9.62 17.23
CA HIS A 199 -0.41 -10.07 18.52
C HIS A 199 0.40 -11.20 19.14
N SER A 200 0.92 -12.13 18.32
CA SER A 200 1.82 -13.19 18.82
C SER A 200 3.09 -12.61 19.43
N LYS A 201 3.71 -11.59 18.80
CA LYS A 201 4.94 -10.94 19.29
C LYS A 201 4.71 -10.22 20.63
N HIS A 202 3.64 -9.44 20.74
CA HIS A 202 3.30 -8.76 21.99
C HIS A 202 3.02 -9.73 23.14
N ARG A 203 2.40 -10.89 22.87
CA ARG A 203 2.19 -11.92 23.89
C ARG A 203 3.51 -12.48 24.39
N SER A 204 4.45 -12.82 23.50
CA SER A 204 5.77 -13.33 23.90
C SER A 204 6.55 -12.33 24.76
N GLU A 205 6.56 -11.05 24.38
CA GLU A 205 7.20 -9.98 25.16
C GLU A 205 6.54 -9.78 26.54
N SER A 206 5.21 -9.85 26.61
CA SER A 206 4.47 -9.72 27.88
C SER A 206 4.74 -10.88 28.85
N VAL A 207 4.91 -12.10 28.33
CA VAL A 207 5.22 -13.30 29.13
C VAL A 207 6.66 -13.24 29.64
N GLU A 208 7.63 -12.82 28.82
CA GLU A 208 9.01 -12.61 29.26
C GLU A 208 9.13 -11.52 30.33
N PHE A 209 8.39 -10.42 30.19
CA PHE A 209 8.36 -9.34 31.19
C PHE A 209 7.69 -9.76 32.51
N SER A 210 6.73 -10.69 32.45
CA SER A 210 6.08 -11.24 33.63
C SER A 210 6.99 -12.24 34.35
N SER A 211 7.68 -13.09 33.60
CA SER A 211 8.64 -14.06 34.13
C SER A 211 9.87 -13.41 34.76
N SER A 212 10.26 -12.20 34.34
CA SER A 212 11.39 -11.47 34.93
C SER A 212 11.02 -10.65 36.18
N LYS A 213 9.73 -10.64 36.59
CA LYS A 213 9.28 -10.05 37.85
C LYS A 213 9.08 -11.05 38.99
N GLU A 214 9.14 -12.35 38.71
CA GLU A 214 9.02 -13.41 39.71
C GLU A 214 10.40 -13.96 40.11
N ASP A 215 11.23 -13.12 40.74
CA ASP A 215 12.35 -13.57 41.58
C ASP A 215 12.23 -12.94 42.99
N PRO A 216 11.44 -13.53 43.91
CA PRO A 216 11.50 -13.16 45.31
C PRO A 216 12.24 -14.25 46.08
N ASN A 217 13.58 -14.18 46.11
CA ASN A 217 14.38 -14.79 47.18
C ASN A 217 15.84 -14.31 47.15
N SER A 218 16.14 -13.20 47.83
CA SER A 218 17.29 -13.17 48.74
C SER A 218 17.11 -12.10 49.82
N SER A 219 17.44 -12.53 51.02
CA SER A 219 17.23 -11.91 52.31
C SER A 219 17.94 -10.57 52.53
N THR A 220 17.24 -9.71 53.26
CA THR A 220 17.71 -8.53 54.01
C THR A 220 19.06 -8.68 54.71
N SER A 221 19.95 -7.70 54.53
CA SER A 221 20.70 -7.11 55.65
C SER A 221 21.08 -5.65 55.36
N HIS A 222 21.00 -4.84 56.41
CA HIS A 222 21.10 -3.39 56.46
C HIS A 222 22.46 -2.81 56.07
N GLY A 223 22.45 -1.55 55.57
CA GLY A 223 23.44 -0.56 55.99
C GLY A 223 23.98 0.40 54.92
N GLY A 224 23.55 1.67 54.99
CA GLY A 224 24.47 2.81 54.93
C GLY A 224 25.00 3.27 53.56
N ALA A 225 24.46 4.40 53.10
CA ALA A 225 24.94 5.15 51.94
C ALA A 225 26.39 5.65 52.05
N SER A 226 27.13 5.67 50.94
CA SER A 226 27.42 6.89 50.16
C SER A 226 28.70 6.79 49.30
N LYS A 227 28.52 7.18 48.03
CA LYS A 227 29.44 7.83 47.06
C LYS A 227 30.96 7.77 47.33
N LEU A 228 31.73 7.27 46.36
CA LEU A 228 32.80 8.04 45.69
C LEU A 228 33.39 7.34 44.45
N ARG A 229 33.73 8.18 43.48
CA ARG A 229 34.15 7.95 42.09
C ARG A 229 35.66 8.21 41.98
N ARG A 230 36.46 7.29 41.40
CA ARG A 230 37.77 7.52 40.71
C ARG A 230 38.31 6.16 40.24
N ARG A 231 38.59 5.88 38.96
CA ARG A 231 39.53 6.45 37.96
C ARG A 231 40.64 5.40 37.68
N ARG A 232 40.46 4.69 36.57
CA ARG A 232 41.41 4.30 35.49
C ARG A 232 42.90 4.12 35.85
N THR A 233 43.40 2.92 35.60
CA THR A 233 44.78 2.65 35.12
C THR A 233 44.76 1.46 34.15
N ARG A 234 45.81 1.39 33.31
CA ARG A 234 45.91 0.82 31.97
C ARG A 234 47.13 -0.13 31.96
N GLU A 235 47.10 -1.21 31.14
CA GLU A 235 48.21 -2.03 30.55
C GLU A 235 47.76 -3.52 30.46
N VAL A 236 47.56 -4.15 29.28
CA VAL A 236 48.47 -4.64 28.19
C VAL A 236 49.05 -6.05 28.51
N PRO A 237 49.18 -6.97 27.51
CA PRO A 237 48.60 -8.32 27.59
C PRO A 237 49.62 -9.48 27.67
N ASN A 238 49.19 -10.68 28.08
CA ASN A 238 49.64 -11.95 27.48
C ASN A 238 48.89 -13.23 27.94
N ARG A 239 48.46 -14.00 26.92
CA ARG A 239 48.59 -15.45 26.68
C ARG A 239 48.39 -16.53 27.79
N HIS A 240 47.48 -17.44 27.42
CA HIS A 240 47.40 -18.91 27.65
C HIS A 240 46.94 -19.46 29.01
N GLY A 241 45.77 -20.11 28.99
CA GLY A 241 45.29 -21.02 30.03
C GLY A 241 43.90 -21.55 29.69
N ASN A 242 43.84 -22.73 29.08
CA ASN A 242 42.61 -23.50 28.84
C ASN A 242 41.91 -23.83 30.16
N ILE A 243 40.66 -23.43 30.33
CA ILE A 243 39.69 -24.15 31.19
C ILE A 243 38.34 -24.14 30.47
N CYS A 244 37.92 -25.33 30.01
CA CYS A 244 36.59 -25.62 29.51
C CYS A 244 35.54 -25.39 30.61
N THR A 245 34.52 -24.61 30.31
CA THR A 245 33.21 -24.68 30.99
C THR A 245 32.19 -25.11 29.93
N PRO A 246 31.49 -26.25 30.10
CA PRO A 246 30.39 -26.60 29.22
C PRO A 246 29.16 -25.91 29.79
N ASN A 247 28.60 -24.93 29.10
CA ASN A 247 27.27 -24.45 29.49
C ASN A 247 26.44 -24.07 28.26
N VAL A 248 25.40 -24.91 28.10
CA VAL A 248 24.10 -24.61 27.53
C VAL A 248 24.10 -24.43 26.00
N LEU A 249 23.92 -25.57 25.32
CA LEU A 249 23.14 -25.58 24.09
C LEU A 249 21.80 -24.91 24.41
N VAL A 250 21.63 -23.67 23.98
CA VAL A 250 20.30 -23.12 23.73
C VAL A 250 19.65 -24.12 22.76
N PRO A 251 18.50 -24.73 23.09
CA PRO A 251 17.78 -25.53 22.11
C PRO A 251 17.47 -24.61 20.94
N THR A 252 18.14 -24.82 19.82
CA THR A 252 17.70 -24.32 18.53
C THR A 252 16.28 -24.82 18.38
N ALA A 253 15.31 -23.91 18.43
CA ALA A 253 13.91 -24.22 18.19
C ALA A 253 13.83 -25.09 16.92
N PRO A 254 13.07 -26.21 16.94
CA PRO A 254 12.87 -27.00 15.73
C PRO A 254 12.35 -26.05 14.65
N SER A 255 12.93 -26.10 13.46
CA SER A 255 12.41 -25.38 12.30
C SER A 255 10.94 -25.77 12.15
N ALA A 256 10.03 -24.88 12.56
CA ALA A 256 8.59 -25.11 12.47
C ALA A 256 8.29 -25.49 11.02
N GLY A 257 7.68 -26.65 10.81
CA GLY A 257 7.24 -27.04 9.48
C GLY A 257 6.15 -26.09 8.99
N LEU A 258 5.98 -25.97 7.68
CA LEU A 258 4.86 -25.20 7.09
C LEU A 258 3.50 -25.60 7.70
N VAL A 259 3.33 -26.89 8.03
CA VAL A 259 2.12 -27.41 8.67
C VAL A 259 1.94 -26.85 10.08
N ASP A 260 3.01 -26.75 10.86
CA ASP A 260 2.97 -26.19 12.22
C ASP A 260 2.64 -24.70 12.18
N GLU A 261 3.19 -23.97 11.22
CA GLU A 261 2.91 -22.54 11.01
C GLU A 261 1.45 -22.30 10.60
N VAL A 262 0.91 -23.13 9.70
CA VAL A 262 -0.51 -23.08 9.31
C VAL A 262 -1.41 -23.41 10.49
N GLN A 263 -1.13 -24.47 11.24
CA GLN A 263 -1.91 -24.84 12.43
C GLN A 263 -1.89 -23.74 13.48
N HIS A 264 -0.72 -23.16 13.75
CA HIS A 264 -0.58 -22.05 14.69
C HIS A 264 -1.38 -20.82 14.24
N THR A 265 -1.32 -20.49 12.96
CA THR A 265 -2.10 -19.38 12.38
C THR A 265 -3.61 -19.61 12.54
N ILE A 266 -4.10 -20.82 12.26
CA ILE A 266 -5.52 -21.18 12.42
C ILE A 266 -5.99 -21.02 13.87
N ILE A 267 -5.17 -21.45 14.85
CA ILE A 267 -5.51 -21.35 16.27
C ILE A 267 -5.60 -19.89 16.71
N ILE A 268 -4.65 -19.04 16.29
CA ILE A 268 -4.70 -17.60 16.60
C ILE A 268 -5.93 -16.96 15.95
N LEU A 269 -6.20 -17.31 14.69
CA LEU A 269 -7.35 -16.81 13.95
C LEU A 269 -8.67 -17.13 14.68
N TRP A 270 -8.77 -18.35 15.22
CA TRP A 270 -9.93 -18.79 15.98
C TRP A 270 -10.10 -18.01 17.29
N ASN A 271 -9.01 -17.82 18.04
CA ASN A 271 -9.03 -17.12 19.32
C ASN A 271 -9.35 -15.63 19.18
N HIS A 272 -8.97 -15.00 18.06
CA HIS A 272 -9.20 -13.58 17.77
C HIS A 272 -10.27 -13.37 16.68
N PHE A 273 -11.16 -14.33 16.48
CA PHE A 273 -12.13 -14.30 15.40
C PHE A 273 -12.98 -13.01 15.41
N TRP A 274 -13.44 -12.57 16.58
CA TRP A 274 -14.27 -11.37 16.70
C TRP A 274 -13.51 -10.08 16.40
N ASP A 275 -12.28 -9.95 16.89
CA ASP A 275 -11.44 -8.77 16.64
C ASP A 275 -11.10 -8.65 15.15
N LEU A 276 -10.73 -9.77 14.53
CA LEU A 276 -10.48 -9.86 13.09
C LEU A 276 -11.74 -9.54 12.30
N LEU A 277 -12.89 -10.10 12.68
CA LEU A 277 -14.14 -9.85 11.99
C LEU A 277 -14.54 -8.37 12.05
N VAL A 278 -14.38 -7.71 13.19
CA VAL A 278 -14.66 -6.27 13.30
C VAL A 278 -13.67 -5.46 12.45
N ALA A 279 -12.37 -5.72 12.57
CA ALA A 279 -11.32 -4.98 11.87
C ALA A 279 -11.41 -5.12 10.34
N PHE A 280 -11.75 -6.32 9.84
CA PHE A 280 -11.83 -6.63 8.41
C PHE A 280 -13.26 -6.62 7.87
N SER A 281 -14.28 -6.37 8.69
CA SER A 281 -15.68 -6.21 8.26
C SER A 281 -15.83 -5.27 7.05
N PRO A 282 -15.08 -4.15 6.92
CA PRO A 282 -15.21 -3.28 5.75
C PRO A 282 -14.82 -3.97 4.43
N PHE A 283 -13.82 -4.86 4.45
CA PHE A 283 -13.45 -5.66 3.28
C PHE A 283 -14.54 -6.68 2.92
N PHE A 284 -15.12 -7.35 3.92
CA PHE A 284 -16.23 -8.29 3.71
C PHE A 284 -17.47 -7.61 3.11
N VAL A 285 -17.78 -6.39 3.54
CA VAL A 285 -18.88 -5.59 2.97
C VAL A 285 -18.64 -5.30 1.49
N VAL A 286 -17.42 -4.89 1.11
CA VAL A 286 -17.10 -4.65 -0.31
C VAL A 286 -17.16 -5.94 -1.12
N PHE A 287 -16.64 -7.04 -0.60
CA PHE A 287 -16.64 -8.34 -1.29
C PHE A 287 -18.05 -8.89 -1.50
N THR A 288 -18.89 -8.85 -0.46
CA THR A 288 -20.30 -9.27 -0.57
C THR A 288 -21.08 -8.36 -1.52
N GLY A 289 -20.84 -7.05 -1.49
CA GLY A 289 -21.39 -6.11 -2.47
C GLY A 289 -20.97 -6.44 -3.90
N PHE A 290 -19.71 -6.83 -4.13
CA PHE A 290 -19.24 -7.26 -5.44
C PHE A 290 -19.90 -8.56 -5.92
N ILE A 291 -20.05 -9.56 -5.04
CA ILE A 291 -20.77 -10.80 -5.37
C ILE A 291 -22.23 -10.50 -5.74
N ALA A 292 -22.90 -9.67 -4.95
CA ALA A 292 -24.27 -9.25 -5.22
C ALA A 292 -24.38 -8.53 -6.57
N PHE A 293 -23.41 -7.66 -6.89
CA PHE A 293 -23.29 -7.03 -8.20
C PHE A 293 -23.12 -8.08 -9.32
N VAL A 294 -22.21 -9.04 -9.20
CA VAL A 294 -22.00 -10.08 -10.23
C VAL A 294 -23.26 -10.91 -10.44
N TRP A 295 -23.96 -11.26 -9.36
CA TRP A 295 -25.20 -12.04 -9.44
C TRP A 295 -26.32 -11.25 -10.13
N TRP A 296 -26.45 -9.95 -9.83
CA TRP A 296 -27.43 -9.06 -10.47
C TRP A 296 -27.08 -8.75 -11.93
N ASN A 297 -25.81 -8.51 -12.23
CA ASN A 297 -25.29 -8.18 -13.56
C ASN A 297 -25.23 -9.40 -14.49
N GLY A 298 -25.17 -10.62 -13.92
CA GLY A 298 -25.06 -11.88 -14.68
C GLY A 298 -23.66 -12.15 -15.25
N SER A 299 -22.72 -11.23 -15.08
CA SER A 299 -21.32 -11.32 -15.51
C SER A 299 -20.43 -10.47 -14.60
N ILE A 300 -19.13 -10.73 -14.62
CA ILE A 300 -18.13 -9.85 -14.01
C ILE A 300 -18.03 -8.55 -14.82
N VAL A 301 -18.03 -8.67 -16.15
CA VAL A 301 -17.83 -7.57 -17.10
C VAL A 301 -19.08 -6.69 -17.16
N LEU A 302 -18.88 -5.37 -17.21
CA LEU A 302 -19.96 -4.42 -17.51
C LEU A 302 -20.17 -4.38 -19.02
N GLY A 303 -21.40 -4.47 -19.50
CA GLY A 303 -21.74 -4.62 -20.92
C GLY A 303 -22.40 -5.95 -21.19
#